data_AF-A0A4U0S931-F1
#
_entry.id   AF-A0A4U0S931-F1
#
_cell.length_a   1.000
_cell.length_b   1.000
_cell.length_c   1.000
_cell.angle_alpha   90.00
_cell.angle_beta   90.00
_cell.angle_gamma   90.00
#
_symmetry.space_group_name_H-M   'P 1'
#
loop_
_entity.id
_entity.type
_entity.pdbx_description
1 polymer ?
#
loop_
_entity_poly.entity_id
_entity_poly.type
_entity_poly.pdbx_seq_one_letter_code
_entity_poly.pdbx_strand_id
1 'polypeptide(L)' 'MLKAEIGTAVWESREAARADVFRFIEVEYNRTRLRRHPEFGYLTPLETRARLQQDLTPAA' A
#
# COMPACT_ATOMS: atom_id res chain seq x y z
N MET A 1 -10.90 9.98 1.32
CA MET A 1 -10.01 10.97 1.95
C MET A 1 -9.05 10.24 2.88
N LEU A 2 -7.83 9.94 2.41
CA LEU A 2 -6.86 9.13 3.18
C LEU A 2 -6.42 9.82 4.49
N LYS A 3 -6.35 11.16 4.49
CA LYS A 3 -5.95 11.95 5.67
C LYS A 3 -6.99 11.97 6.80
N ALA A 4 -8.26 11.69 6.52
CA ALA A 4 -9.32 11.73 7.53
C ALA A 4 -9.50 10.39 8.29
N GLU A 5 -9.13 9.27 7.66
CA GLU A 5 -9.31 7.92 8.24
C GLU A 5 -8.19 7.52 9.22
N ILE A 6 -6.99 8.09 9.07
CA ILE A 6 -5.87 7.86 9.99
C ILE A 6 -6.01 8.73 11.27
N GLY A 7 -6.90 9.73 11.23
CA GLY A 7 -7.11 10.65 12.34
C GLY A 7 -5.87 11.49 12.67
N THR A 8 -6.04 12.44 13.58
CA THR A 8 -4.97 13.19 14.24
C THR A 8 -4.20 12.32 15.22
N ALA A 9 -3.78 11.12 14.80
CA ALA A 9 -2.98 10.23 15.63
C ALA A 9 -1.63 10.89 15.92
N VAL A 10 -1.32 11.06 17.20
CA VAL A 10 0.00 11.49 17.65
C VAL A 10 0.78 10.22 17.96
N TRP A 11 1.79 9.92 17.14
CA TRP A 11 2.69 8.80 17.39
C TRP A 11 3.89 9.28 18.21
N GLU A 12 4.34 8.44 19.14
CA GLU A 12 5.48 8.71 20.02
C GLU A 12 6.81 8.82 19.23
N SER A 13 6.88 8.19 18.05
CA SER A 13 8.04 8.26 17.17
C SER A 13 7.65 8.18 15.70
N ARG A 14 8.58 8.61 14.84
CA ARG A 14 8.45 8.49 13.39
C ARG A 14 8.42 7.03 12.94
N GLU A 15 9.18 6.16 13.60
CA GLU A 15 9.22 4.72 13.34
C GLU A 15 7.86 4.08 13.62
N ALA A 16 7.21 4.44 14.73
CA ALA A 16 5.87 3.97 15.08
C ALA A 16 4.83 4.45 14.06
N ALA A 17 4.87 5.74 13.68
CA ALA A 17 4.00 6.28 12.64
C ALA A 17 4.18 5.53 11.31
N ARG A 18 5.43 5.26 10.92
CA ARG A 18 5.73 4.53 9.68
C ARG A 18 5.15 3.13 9.72
N ALA A 19 5.39 2.37 10.80
CA ALA A 19 4.90 1.01 10.92
C ALA A 19 3.36 0.94 10.83
N ASP A 20 2.67 1.85 11.52
CA ASP A 20 1.21 1.86 11.56
C ASP A 20 0.59 2.25 10.20
N VAL A 21 1.16 3.24 9.51
CA VAL A 21 0.74 3.62 8.15
C VAL A 21 0.89 2.45 7.18
N PHE A 22 2.03 1.75 7.19
CA PHE A 22 2.24 0.60 6.30
C PHE A 22 1.28 -0.55 6.62
N ARG A 23 1.03 -0.83 7.91
CA ARG A 23 0.03 -1.82 8.34
C ARG A 23 -1.36 -1.46 7.82
N PHE A 24 -1.79 -0.21 7.97
CA PHE A 24 -3.09 0.25 7.48
C PHE A 24 -3.20 0.09 5.96
N ILE A 25 -2.18 0.50 5.20
CA ILE A 25 -2.16 0.36 3.74
C ILE A 25 -2.27 -1.11 3.35
N GLU A 26 -1.43 -1.98 3.91
CA GLU A 26 -1.31 -3.37 3.48
C GLU A 26 -2.47 -4.26 3.93
N VAL A 27 -2.90 -4.11 5.19
CA VAL A 27 -3.87 -5.02 5.80
C VAL A 27 -5.29 -4.51 5.63
N GLU A 28 -5.51 -3.21 5.76
CA GLU A 28 -6.85 -2.62 5.75
C GLU A 28 -7.20 -2.07 4.38
N TYR A 29 -6.54 -0.99 3.94
CA TYR A 29 -6.92 -0.24 2.76
C TYR A 29 -6.88 -1.10 1.49
N ASN A 30 -5.73 -1.73 1.23
CA ASN A 30 -5.52 -2.50 0.01
C ASN A 30 -6.41 -3.74 -0.04
N ARG A 31 -6.51 -4.51 1.05
CA ARG A 31 -7.33 -5.74 1.06
C ARG A 31 -8.83 -5.48 0.99
N THR A 32 -9.31 -4.38 1.58
CA THR A 32 -10.76 -4.10 1.64
C THR A 32 -11.26 -3.31 0.43
N ARG A 33 -10.50 -2.33 -0.05
CA ARG A 33 -10.95 -1.43 -1.13
C ARG A 33 -10.48 -1.90 -2.50
N LEU A 34 -9.22 -2.26 -2.70
CA LEU A 34 -8.75 -2.66 -4.04
C LEU A 34 -9.35 -3.99 -4.51
N ARG A 35 -9.64 -4.94 -3.60
CA ARG A 35 -10.35 -6.18 -3.97
C ARG A 35 -11.79 -5.96 -4.45
N ARG A 36 -12.40 -4.83 -4.12
CA ARG A 36 -13.77 -4.48 -4.56
C ARG A 36 -13.79 -3.80 -5.94
N HIS A 37 -12.62 -3.44 -6.47
CA HIS A 37 -12.48 -2.80 -7.77
C HIS A 37 -11.80 -3.75 -8.76
N PRO A 38 -12.56 -4.61 -9.45
CA PRO A 38 -12.01 -5.56 -10.43
C PRO A 38 -11.24 -4.87 -11.57
N GLU A 39 -11.55 -3.60 -11.88
CA GLU A 39 -10.87 -2.79 -12.88
C GLU A 39 -9.43 -2.40 -12.50
N PHE A 40 -9.10 -2.33 -11.21
CA PHE A 40 -7.77 -1.90 -10.76
C PHE A 40 -6.81 -3.08 -10.53
N GLY A 41 -7.34 -4.29 -10.29
CA GLY A 41 -6.54 -5.50 -10.03
C GLY A 41 -5.69 -5.38 -8.76
N TYR A 42 -6.04 -6.08 -7.68
CA TYR A 42 -5.20 -6.06 -6.48
C TYR A 42 -3.85 -6.75 -6.75
N LEU A 43 -2.78 -5.97 -6.89
CA LEU A 43 -1.41 -6.47 -6.85
C LEU A 43 -0.90 -6.39 -5.41
N THR A 44 -0.41 -7.51 -4.90
CA THR A 44 0.34 -7.55 -3.66
C THR A 44 1.61 -6.69 -3.76
N PRO A 45 2.20 -6.27 -2.63
CA PRO A 45 3.48 -5.56 -2.65
C PRO A 45 4.59 -6.33 -3.38
N LEU A 46 4.56 -7.67 -3.32
CA LEU A 46 5.53 -8.52 -4.01
C LEU A 46 5.32 -8.50 -5.54
N GLU A 47 4.08 -8.62 -6.00
CA GLU A 47 3.73 -8.55 -7.42
C GLU A 47 4.02 -7.15 -7.99
N THR A 48 3.78 -6.10 -7.21
CA THR A 48 4.13 -4.73 -7.58
C THR A 48 5.64 -4.58 -7.78
N ARG A 49 6.45 -5.13 -6.87
CA ARG A 49 7.91 -5.13 -7.00
C ARG A 49 8.37 -5.94 -8.21
N ALA A 50 7.80 -7.12 -8.43
CA ALA A 50 8.14 -7.96 -9.58
C ALA A 50 7.82 -7.25 -10.91
N ARG A 51 6.66 -6.57 -10.99
CA ARG A 51 6.26 -5.80 -12.18
C ARG A 51 7.16 -4.58 -12.42
N LEU A 52 7.50 -3.83 -11.37
CA LEU A 52 8.48 -2.74 -11.48
C LEU A 52 9.84 -3.23 -11.98
N GLN A 53 10.31 -4.39 -11.50
CA GLN A 53 11.55 -4.98 -11.99
C GLN A 53 11.46 -5.41 -13.46
N GLN A 54 10.33 -5.99 -13.89
CA GLN A 54 10.08 -6.35 -15.28
C GLN A 54 10.06 -5.11 -16.20
N ASP A 55 9.35 -4.05 -15.81
CA ASP A 55 9.29 -2.79 -16.59
C ASP A 55 10.65 -2.09 -16.69
N LEU A 56 11.54 -2.31 -15.71
CA LEU A 56 12.91 -1.78 -15.69
C LEU A 56 13.93 -2.70 -16.42
N THR A 57 13.51 -3.89 -16.84
CA THR A 57 14.38 -4.81 -17.59
C THR A 57 14.20 -4.52 -19.09
N PRO A 58 15.24 -4.04 -19.81
CA PRO A 58 15.13 -3.78 -21.24
C PRO A 58 14.81 -5.08 -22.00
N ALA A 59 13.94 -4.98 -23.02
CA ALA A 59 13.73 -6.09 -23.95
C ALA A 59 15.05 -6.41 -24.68
N ALA A 60 15.42 -7.69 -24.69
CA ALA A 60 16.62 -8.21 -25.36
C ALA A 60 16.48 -8.22 -26.88
#